data_AF-A0A354BPF7-F1
#
_entry.id   AF-A0A354BPF7-F1
#
_cell.length_a   1.000
_cell.length_b   1.000
_cell.length_c   1.000
_cell.angle_alpha   90.00
_cell.angle_beta   90.00
_cell.angle_gamma   90.00
#
_symmetry.space_group_name_H-M   'P 1'
#
loop_
_entity.id
_entity.type
_entity.pdbx_description
1 polymer ?
#
loop_
_entity_poly.entity_id
_entity_poly.type
_entity_poly.pdbx_seq_one_letter_code
_entity_poly.pdbx_strand_id
1 'polypeptide(L)'
;IMFGELHPPVTLTDFLNKRVNRLEEVAIPITLDPNLRLIAGTGETLATANMAYARKKRLMKQFQELTADVVVIDIGAGTSYHALDFFLMADIHLAVATPEPTSVLDLYRFIKLAAIRRVLSCFLAHSQMSDILSNRDFHSVEEVMTVAGATDTAGRDTAAAVLQSFRPGLIINRGSDSSRVNVLYLRKILHQYVGGDLMLVGEVPEDPSVPQAIRKFLPVIEAAPTSLAAKGLFSLATAVERLIAAHVGRTNEEMKQLEETKTAIVFAKTEGAPPLPASTPVKSEVPIVSYASTTHNIAEPIRQIDGKVR
;
A
#
# COMPACT_ATOMS: atom_id res chain seq x y z
N ILE A 1 10.38 -23.50 -12.23
CA ILE A 1 9.49 -24.65 -11.90
C ILE A 1 8.84 -24.34 -10.57
N MET A 2 7.56 -23.99 -10.57
CA MET A 2 6.76 -23.84 -9.34
C MET A 2 5.53 -24.72 -9.49
N PHE A 3 5.17 -25.47 -8.44
CA PHE A 3 4.01 -26.36 -8.43
C PHE A 3 3.96 -27.37 -9.61
N GLY A 4 5.11 -27.92 -10.02
CA GLY A 4 5.20 -28.84 -11.16
C GLY A 4 5.13 -28.20 -12.55
N GLU A 5 4.85 -26.89 -12.64
CA GLU A 5 4.82 -26.17 -13.92
C GLU A 5 6.23 -25.75 -14.36
N LEU A 6 6.73 -26.39 -15.42
CA LEU A 6 8.06 -26.16 -15.99
C LEU A 6 8.10 -25.01 -17.00
N HIS A 7 7.06 -24.91 -17.83
CA HIS A 7 7.00 -24.01 -18.97
C HIS A 7 5.63 -23.32 -19.03
N PRO A 8 5.40 -22.29 -18.19
CA PRO A 8 4.15 -21.56 -18.24
C PRO A 8 4.00 -20.91 -19.63
N PRO A 9 2.85 -21.06 -20.30
CA PRO A 9 2.65 -20.55 -21.67
C PRO A 9 2.65 -19.02 -21.74
N VAL A 10 2.36 -18.37 -20.61
CA VAL A 10 2.33 -16.93 -20.41
C VAL A 10 2.93 -16.59 -19.04
N THR A 11 3.56 -15.43 -18.94
CA THR A 11 4.24 -14.96 -17.72
C THR A 11 3.93 -13.50 -17.44
N LEU A 12 4.35 -13.02 -16.27
CA LEU A 12 4.32 -11.60 -15.92
C LEU A 12 5.07 -10.74 -16.96
N THR A 13 6.09 -11.28 -17.63
CA THR A 13 6.82 -10.58 -18.70
C THR A 13 5.90 -10.23 -19.87
N ASP A 14 4.95 -11.09 -20.23
CA ASP A 14 4.01 -10.85 -21.32
C ASP A 14 3.08 -9.67 -21.02
N PHE A 15 2.60 -9.56 -19.78
CA PHE A 15 1.84 -8.41 -19.31
C PHE A 15 2.71 -7.13 -19.29
N LEU A 16 3.93 -7.23 -18.76
CA LEU A 16 4.85 -6.10 -18.65
C LEU A 16 5.32 -5.55 -20.00
N ASN A 17 5.36 -6.40 -21.03
CA ASN A 17 5.68 -6.05 -22.41
C ASN A 17 4.43 -5.71 -23.26
N LYS A 18 3.24 -5.67 -22.64
CA LYS A 18 1.96 -5.36 -23.29
C LYS A 18 1.56 -6.36 -24.39
N ARG A 19 2.02 -7.62 -24.31
CA ARG A 19 1.50 -8.71 -25.16
C ARG A 19 0.09 -9.11 -24.71
N VAL A 20 -0.18 -9.00 -23.41
CA VAL A 20 -1.53 -9.06 -22.82
C VAL A 20 -1.86 -7.74 -22.13
N ASN A 21 -3.15 -7.43 -22.02
CA ASN A 21 -3.61 -6.14 -21.49
C ASN A 21 -3.95 -6.20 -20.00
N ARG A 22 -4.51 -7.32 -19.54
CA ARG A 22 -4.90 -7.56 -18.14
C ARG A 22 -3.95 -8.55 -17.48
N LEU A 23 -3.64 -8.32 -16.20
CA LEU A 23 -2.83 -9.24 -15.41
C LEU A 23 -3.53 -10.59 -15.19
N GLU A 24 -4.87 -10.58 -15.15
CA GLU A 24 -5.70 -11.79 -15.06
C GLU A 24 -5.40 -12.81 -16.19
N GLU A 25 -5.04 -12.34 -17.39
CA GLU A 25 -4.76 -13.20 -18.56
C GLU A 25 -3.48 -14.03 -18.41
N VAL A 26 -2.58 -13.66 -17.48
CA VAL A 26 -1.36 -14.43 -17.17
C VAL A 26 -1.49 -15.25 -15.89
N ALA A 27 -2.66 -15.24 -15.25
CA ALA A 27 -2.95 -16.09 -14.10
C ALA A 27 -3.38 -17.49 -14.59
N ILE A 28 -2.43 -18.43 -14.64
CA ILE A 28 -2.70 -19.78 -15.13
C ILE A 28 -3.20 -20.67 -13.98
N PRO A 29 -4.21 -21.52 -14.19
CA PRO A 29 -4.57 -22.54 -13.20
C PRO A 29 -3.40 -23.52 -13.04
N ILE A 30 -3.17 -24.01 -11.82
CA ILE A 30 -2.17 -25.05 -11.60
C ILE A 30 -2.82 -26.43 -11.56
N THR A 31 -2.08 -27.46 -11.95
CA THR A 31 -2.58 -28.84 -12.03
C THR A 31 -2.99 -29.41 -10.66
N LEU A 32 -2.37 -28.94 -9.57
CA LEU A 32 -2.59 -29.49 -8.22
C LEU A 32 -3.95 -29.12 -7.63
N ASP A 33 -4.44 -27.91 -7.87
CA ASP A 33 -5.70 -27.42 -7.28
C ASP A 33 -6.38 -26.45 -8.26
N PRO A 34 -7.66 -26.71 -8.65
CA PRO A 34 -8.39 -25.87 -9.59
C PRO A 34 -8.67 -24.44 -9.09
N ASN A 35 -8.64 -24.21 -7.78
CA ASN A 35 -8.86 -22.90 -7.16
C ASN A 35 -7.55 -22.10 -7.02
N LEU A 36 -6.40 -22.73 -7.25
CA LEU A 36 -5.11 -22.07 -7.21
C LEU A 36 -4.67 -21.66 -8.61
N ARG A 37 -4.39 -20.37 -8.76
CA ARG A 37 -3.82 -19.79 -9.99
C ARG A 37 -2.45 -19.20 -9.69
N LEU A 38 -1.56 -19.35 -10.65
CA LEU A 38 -0.19 -18.89 -10.59
C LEU A 38 0.04 -17.82 -11.65
N ILE A 39 0.55 -16.66 -11.24
CA ILE A 39 1.17 -15.71 -12.16
C ILE A 39 2.67 -15.99 -12.11
N ALA A 40 3.20 -16.63 -13.15
CA ALA A 40 4.63 -16.90 -13.22
C ALA A 40 5.41 -15.59 -13.32
N GLY A 41 6.47 -15.46 -12.52
CA GLY A 41 7.35 -14.29 -12.54
C GLY A 41 8.06 -14.08 -13.87
N THR A 42 8.93 -13.06 -13.91
CA THR A 42 9.60 -12.68 -15.14
C THR A 42 10.81 -13.58 -15.38
N GLY A 43 10.72 -14.52 -16.33
CA GLY A 43 11.87 -15.31 -16.76
C GLY A 43 12.97 -14.42 -17.40
N GLU A 44 14.24 -14.71 -17.08
CA GLU A 44 15.50 -14.21 -17.69
C GLU A 44 15.50 -12.81 -18.32
N THR A 45 14.78 -11.84 -17.76
CA THR A 45 14.75 -10.47 -18.29
C THR A 45 15.27 -9.48 -17.27
N LEU A 46 16.49 -8.99 -17.48
CA LEU A 46 17.08 -7.87 -16.72
C LEU A 46 16.20 -6.61 -16.72
N ALA A 47 15.30 -6.49 -17.70
CA ALA A 47 14.36 -5.38 -17.87
C ALA A 47 13.36 -5.20 -16.71
N THR A 48 13.23 -6.17 -15.81
CA THR A 48 12.33 -6.10 -14.64
C THR A 48 13.06 -5.71 -13.36
N ALA A 49 14.40 -5.80 -13.33
CA ALA A 49 15.22 -5.44 -12.18
C ALA A 49 15.15 -3.94 -11.85
N ASN A 50 14.90 -3.09 -12.85
CA ASN A 50 14.70 -1.65 -12.67
C ASN A 50 13.44 -1.19 -13.42
N MET A 51 12.28 -1.38 -12.80
CA MET A 51 10.99 -1.06 -13.40
C MET A 51 10.66 0.42 -13.24
N ALA A 52 10.43 1.12 -14.35
CA ALA A 52 9.98 2.52 -14.32
C ALA A 52 8.71 2.70 -13.46
N TYR A 53 8.62 3.82 -12.73
CA TYR A 53 7.55 4.09 -11.76
C TYR A 53 6.13 3.89 -12.33
N ALA A 54 5.86 4.37 -13.55
CA ALA A 54 4.56 4.22 -14.20
C ALA A 54 4.19 2.76 -14.48
N ARG A 55 5.17 1.93 -14.88
CA ARG A 55 4.96 0.49 -15.12
C ARG A 55 4.63 -0.22 -13.80
N LYS A 56 5.37 0.11 -12.73
CA LYS A 56 5.12 -0.42 -11.38
C LYS A 56 3.73 -0.04 -10.88
N LYS A 57 3.33 1.23 -10.99
CA LYS A 57 2.00 1.70 -10.59
C LYS A 57 0.88 0.97 -11.35
N ARG A 58 1.04 0.74 -12.66
CA ARG A 58 0.11 -0.07 -13.45
C ARG A 58 0.02 -1.50 -12.93
N LEU A 59 1.15 -2.14 -12.64
CA LEU A 59 1.19 -3.51 -12.13
C LEU A 59 0.52 -3.62 -10.75
N MET A 60 0.84 -2.72 -9.82
CA MET A 60 0.23 -2.67 -8.49
C MET A 60 -1.30 -2.52 -8.56
N LYS A 61 -1.78 -1.62 -9.41
CA LYS A 61 -3.22 -1.45 -9.66
C LYS A 61 -3.87 -2.74 -10.17
N GLN A 62 -3.20 -3.47 -11.06
CA GLN A 62 -3.74 -4.69 -11.65
C GLN A 62 -3.78 -5.85 -10.66
N PHE A 63 -2.86 -5.92 -9.68
CA PHE A 63 -2.97 -6.87 -8.57
C PHE A 63 -4.24 -6.65 -7.75
N GLN A 64 -4.61 -5.39 -7.49
CA GLN A 64 -5.82 -5.04 -6.75
C GLN A 64 -7.12 -5.32 -7.52
N GLU A 65 -7.04 -5.47 -8.85
CA GLU A 65 -8.17 -5.75 -9.74
C GLU A 65 -8.32 -7.25 -10.07
N LEU A 66 -7.42 -8.10 -9.56
CA LEU A 66 -7.52 -9.56 -9.75
C LEU A 66 -8.78 -10.09 -9.07
N THR A 67 -9.48 -11.00 -9.75
CA THR A 67 -10.69 -11.60 -9.19
C THR A 67 -10.32 -12.81 -8.32
N ALA A 68 -9.93 -12.59 -7.07
CA ALA A 68 -9.57 -13.64 -6.12
C ALA A 68 -9.90 -13.23 -4.68
N ASP A 69 -10.20 -14.19 -3.82
CA ASP A 69 -10.42 -13.93 -2.39
C ASP A 69 -9.10 -13.57 -1.68
N VAL A 70 -7.99 -14.19 -2.11
CA VAL A 70 -6.66 -13.98 -1.57
C VAL A 70 -5.65 -13.92 -2.70
N VAL A 71 -4.77 -12.91 -2.68
CA VAL A 71 -3.61 -12.80 -3.57
C VAL A 71 -2.35 -12.89 -2.72
N VAL A 72 -1.56 -13.95 -2.92
CA VAL A 72 -0.25 -14.10 -2.28
C VAL A 72 0.82 -13.58 -3.22
N ILE A 73 1.62 -12.63 -2.74
CA ILE A 73 2.69 -12.00 -3.52
C ILE A 73 4.02 -12.44 -2.95
N ASP A 74 4.73 -13.27 -3.70
CA ASP A 74 6.12 -13.61 -3.39
C ASP A 74 7.04 -12.46 -3.80
N ILE A 75 7.70 -11.87 -2.81
CA ILE A 75 8.60 -10.74 -2.99
C ILE A 75 10.02 -11.28 -2.85
N GLY A 76 10.79 -11.16 -3.93
CA GLY A 76 12.19 -11.59 -3.94
C GLY A 76 13.00 -10.95 -2.80
N ALA A 77 14.08 -11.63 -2.40
CA ALA A 77 14.93 -11.20 -1.29
C ALA A 77 15.58 -9.82 -1.53
N GLY A 78 15.88 -9.11 -0.43
CA GLY A 78 16.64 -7.86 -0.43
C GLY A 78 15.79 -6.62 -0.16
N THR A 79 16.44 -5.45 -0.21
CA THR A 79 15.89 -4.17 0.24
C THR A 79 15.65 -3.18 -0.91
N SER A 80 15.37 -3.69 -2.12
CA SER A 80 15.10 -2.83 -3.27
C SER A 80 13.82 -2.01 -3.07
N TYR A 81 13.76 -0.83 -3.69
CA TYR A 81 12.53 -0.01 -3.65
C TYR A 81 11.30 -0.75 -4.18
N HIS A 82 11.49 -1.61 -5.19
CA HIS A 82 10.42 -2.46 -5.70
C HIS A 82 9.91 -3.44 -4.65
N ALA A 83 10.80 -4.15 -3.96
CA ALA A 83 10.41 -5.09 -2.91
C ALA A 83 9.63 -4.38 -1.79
N LEU A 84 10.09 -3.21 -1.35
CA LEU A 84 9.40 -2.42 -0.32
C LEU A 84 8.02 -1.93 -0.79
N ASP A 85 7.89 -1.48 -2.04
CA ASP A 85 6.60 -1.01 -2.58
C ASP A 85 5.58 -2.14 -2.73
N PHE A 86 6.01 -3.31 -3.22
CA PHE A 86 5.13 -4.47 -3.32
C PHE A 86 4.75 -5.00 -1.93
N PHE A 87 5.67 -4.93 -0.97
CA PHE A 87 5.39 -5.32 0.41
C PHE A 87 4.36 -4.40 1.05
N LEU A 88 4.55 -3.08 0.92
CA LEU A 88 3.66 -2.07 1.52
C LEU A 88 2.29 -1.94 0.84
N MET A 89 2.14 -2.52 -0.36
CA MET A 89 0.87 -2.61 -1.09
C MET A 89 -0.09 -3.64 -0.51
N ALA A 90 0.42 -4.65 0.20
CA ALA A 90 -0.40 -5.72 0.72
C ALA A 90 -1.21 -5.27 1.94
N ASP A 91 -2.41 -5.83 2.10
CA ASP A 91 -3.25 -5.63 3.29
C ASP A 91 -2.64 -6.31 4.51
N ILE A 92 -2.04 -7.48 4.30
CA ILE A 92 -1.37 -8.30 5.30
C ILE A 92 0.08 -8.49 4.88
N HIS A 93 0.98 -8.12 5.79
CA HIS A 93 2.42 -8.15 5.57
C HIS A 93 2.99 -9.36 6.28
N LEU A 94 3.60 -10.30 5.55
CA LEU A 94 4.28 -11.47 6.12
C LEU A 94 5.76 -11.42 5.76
N ALA A 95 6.61 -11.65 6.74
CA ALA A 95 8.05 -11.65 6.57
C ALA A 95 8.64 -12.94 7.14
N VAL A 96 9.49 -13.59 6.35
CA VAL A 96 10.08 -14.89 6.67
C VAL A 96 11.53 -14.69 7.04
N ALA A 97 11.96 -15.27 8.16
CA ALA A 97 13.36 -15.35 8.55
C ALA A 97 13.71 -16.75 9.01
N THR A 98 14.99 -17.10 8.89
CA THR A 98 15.55 -18.31 9.45
C THR A 98 16.27 -17.98 10.76
N PRO A 99 16.50 -18.94 11.68
CA PRO A 99 17.16 -18.65 12.94
C PRO A 99 18.61 -18.16 12.89
N GLU A 100 19.20 -18.18 11.69
CA GLU A 100 20.52 -17.69 11.41
C GLU A 100 20.61 -16.16 11.69
N PRO A 101 21.61 -15.68 12.45
CA PRO A 101 21.73 -14.26 12.81
C PRO A 101 21.71 -13.29 11.63
N THR A 102 22.26 -13.68 10.49
CA THR A 102 22.26 -12.89 9.26
C THR A 102 20.86 -12.72 8.69
N SER A 103 20.06 -13.79 8.66
CA SER A 103 18.67 -13.76 8.19
C SER A 103 17.79 -12.86 9.07
N VAL A 104 17.98 -12.93 10.38
CA VAL A 104 17.31 -12.06 11.35
C VAL A 104 17.70 -10.58 11.15
N LEU A 105 18.98 -10.30 10.91
CA LEU A 105 19.48 -8.94 10.67
C LEU A 105 18.95 -8.35 9.36
N ASP A 106 18.87 -9.16 8.30
CA ASP A 106 18.34 -8.73 7.00
C ASP A 106 16.84 -8.46 7.07
N LEU A 107 16.08 -9.30 7.76
CA LEU A 107 14.68 -9.04 8.08
C LEU A 107 14.52 -7.70 8.81
N TYR A 108 15.33 -7.45 9.84
CA TYR A 108 15.29 -6.20 10.58
C TYR A 108 15.52 -4.99 9.67
N ARG A 109 16.56 -5.03 8.83
CA ARG A 109 16.83 -3.96 7.85
C ARG A 109 15.66 -3.74 6.91
N PHE A 110 15.05 -4.82 6.43
CA PHE A 110 13.90 -4.75 5.53
C PHE A 110 12.70 -4.08 6.20
N ILE A 111 12.29 -4.53 7.39
CA ILE A 111 11.15 -3.96 8.12
C ILE A 111 11.38 -2.50 8.48
N LYS A 112 12.61 -2.14 8.86
CA LYS A 112 13.00 -0.75 9.13
C LYS A 112 12.83 0.14 7.89
N LEU A 113 13.35 -0.30 6.74
CA LEU A 113 13.22 0.44 5.49
C LEU A 113 11.77 0.50 5.00
N ALA A 114 10.98 -0.56 5.21
CA ALA A 114 9.55 -0.56 4.92
C ALA A 114 8.80 0.47 5.76
N ALA A 115 9.09 0.56 7.05
CA ALA A 115 8.48 1.56 7.93
C ALA A 115 8.85 3.00 7.54
N ILE A 116 10.14 3.27 7.28
CA ILE A 116 10.61 4.56 6.77
C ILE A 116 9.87 4.93 5.49
N ARG A 117 9.79 3.98 4.54
CA ARG A 117 9.12 4.20 3.25
C ARG A 117 7.62 4.42 3.38
N ARG A 118 6.95 3.70 4.29
CA ARG A 118 5.52 3.86 4.57
C ARG A 118 5.23 5.26 5.08
N VAL A 119 6.02 5.74 6.05
CA VAL A 119 5.91 7.09 6.61
C VAL A 119 6.23 8.16 5.57
N LEU A 120 7.32 8.01 4.81
CA LEU A 120 7.66 8.91 3.71
C LEU A 120 6.52 9.03 2.68
N SER A 121 5.87 7.91 2.35
CA SER A 121 4.79 7.88 1.37
C SER A 121 3.57 8.70 1.82
N CYS A 122 3.30 8.79 3.13
CA CYS A 122 2.27 9.67 3.68
C CYS A 122 2.59 11.15 3.42
N PHE A 123 3.85 11.56 3.62
CA PHE A 123 4.25 12.94 3.40
C PHE A 123 4.39 13.31 1.91
N LEU A 124 4.85 12.38 1.06
CA LEU A 124 4.95 12.60 -0.39
C LEU A 124 3.59 12.77 -1.07
N ALA A 125 2.51 12.25 -0.48
CA ALA A 125 1.15 12.51 -0.95
C ALA A 125 0.73 13.99 -0.79
N HIS A 126 1.43 14.75 0.07
CA HIS A 126 1.18 16.16 0.35
C HIS A 126 2.21 17.01 -0.42
N SER A 127 1.75 17.79 -1.41
CA SER A 127 2.57 18.32 -2.50
C SER A 127 3.67 19.31 -2.10
N GLN A 128 3.63 19.89 -0.90
CA GLN A 128 4.56 20.97 -0.52
C GLN A 128 5.98 20.48 -0.21
N MET A 129 6.17 19.20 0.16
CA MET A 129 7.45 18.67 0.66
C MET A 129 8.09 17.58 -0.22
N SER A 130 7.49 17.29 -1.38
CA SER A 130 7.91 16.17 -2.24
C SER A 130 9.37 16.27 -2.68
N ASP A 131 9.84 17.46 -3.07
CA ASP A 131 11.18 17.64 -3.64
C ASP A 131 12.31 17.54 -2.60
N ILE A 132 12.04 17.99 -1.36
CA ILE A 132 12.99 17.94 -0.25
C ILE A 132 13.14 16.50 0.27
N LEU A 133 12.01 15.77 0.36
CA LEU A 133 11.98 14.42 0.90
C LEU A 133 12.47 13.38 -0.11
N SER A 134 12.25 13.59 -1.41
CA SER A 134 12.64 12.61 -2.45
C SER A 134 14.15 12.49 -2.67
N ASN A 135 14.91 13.53 -2.34
CA ASN A 135 16.36 13.60 -2.58
C ASN A 135 17.20 13.39 -1.32
N ARG A 136 16.57 13.03 -0.20
CA ARG A 136 17.25 12.82 1.09
C ARG A 136 17.20 11.35 1.49
N ASP A 137 18.34 10.83 1.93
CA ASP A 137 18.42 9.52 2.55
C ASP A 137 18.00 9.61 4.03
N PHE A 138 17.14 8.68 4.45
CA PHE A 138 16.65 8.59 5.82
C PHE A 138 17.10 7.30 6.47
N HIS A 139 17.64 7.40 7.68
CA HIS A 139 18.13 6.23 8.43
C HIS A 139 17.22 5.83 9.58
N SER A 140 16.19 6.60 9.92
CA SER A 140 15.20 6.25 10.92
C SER A 140 13.84 6.87 10.60
N VAL A 141 12.78 6.30 11.19
CA VAL A 141 11.44 6.89 11.08
C VAL A 141 11.38 8.24 11.81
N GLU A 142 12.08 8.36 12.94
CA GLU A 142 12.17 9.62 13.70
C GLU A 142 12.77 10.77 12.88
N GLU A 143 13.79 10.48 12.05
CA GLU A 143 14.36 11.48 11.16
C GLU A 143 13.33 11.98 10.14
N VAL A 144 12.56 11.05 9.53
CA VAL A 144 11.46 11.42 8.62
C VAL A 144 10.43 12.29 9.33
N MET A 145 9.99 11.86 10.53
CA MET A 145 8.97 12.55 11.31
C MET A 145 9.42 13.94 11.77
N THR A 146 10.72 14.12 12.03
CA THR A 146 11.29 15.41 12.42
C THR A 146 11.37 16.35 11.22
N VAL A 147 11.85 15.86 10.08
CA VAL A 147 12.04 16.68 8.87
C VAL A 147 10.71 17.02 8.20
N ALA A 148 9.82 16.03 8.03
CA ALA A 148 8.55 16.21 7.35
C ALA A 148 7.46 16.79 8.29
N GLY A 149 7.48 16.42 9.57
CA GLY A 149 6.47 16.86 10.54
C GLY A 149 6.68 18.26 11.11
N ALA A 150 7.84 18.91 10.85
CA ALA A 150 8.09 20.29 11.30
C ALA A 150 7.21 21.32 10.58
N THR A 151 6.76 21.00 9.36
CA THR A 151 5.94 21.86 8.51
C THR A 151 4.51 21.36 8.33
N ASP A 152 4.25 20.08 8.63
CA ASP A 152 2.97 19.41 8.44
C ASP A 152 2.57 18.58 9.67
N THR A 153 1.87 19.22 10.61
CA THR A 153 1.38 18.57 11.83
C THR A 153 0.30 17.52 11.55
N ALA A 154 -0.59 17.76 10.58
CA ALA A 154 -1.61 16.80 10.17
C ALA A 154 -0.99 15.55 9.51
N GLY A 155 0.03 15.74 8.68
CA GLY A 155 0.82 14.66 8.11
C GLY A 155 1.58 13.88 9.18
N ARG A 156 2.07 14.55 10.23
CA ARG A 156 2.71 13.90 11.38
C ARG A 156 1.74 12.98 12.13
N ASP A 157 0.53 13.44 12.44
CA ASP A 157 -0.45 12.62 13.15
C ASP A 157 -0.89 11.42 12.30
N THR A 158 -1.10 11.66 10.99
CA THR A 158 -1.41 10.59 10.03
C THR A 158 -0.30 9.56 9.94
N ALA A 159 0.96 10.00 9.81
CA ALA A 159 2.12 9.13 9.75
C ALA A 159 2.31 8.32 11.04
N ALA A 160 2.08 8.93 12.20
CA ALA A 160 2.13 8.25 13.48
C ALA A 160 1.07 7.14 13.57
N ALA A 161 -0.18 7.43 13.17
CA ALA A 161 -1.26 6.44 13.13
C ALA A 161 -0.94 5.28 12.16
N VAL A 162 -0.43 5.60 10.97
CA VAL A 162 -0.04 4.61 9.94
C VAL A 162 1.12 3.72 10.41
N LEU A 163 2.07 4.27 11.18
CA LEU A 163 3.16 3.51 11.77
C LEU A 163 2.66 2.60 12.90
N GLN A 164 1.74 3.08 13.74
CA GLN A 164 1.15 2.29 14.81
C GLN A 164 0.33 1.10 14.28
N SER A 165 -0.28 1.25 13.11
CA SER A 165 -1.01 0.18 12.42
C SER A 165 -0.08 -0.77 11.65
N PHE A 166 1.19 -0.41 11.44
CA PHE A 166 2.15 -1.24 10.71
C PHE A 166 2.65 -2.39 11.59
N ARG A 167 1.96 -3.52 11.47
CA ARG A 167 2.20 -4.74 12.26
C ARG A 167 2.52 -5.94 11.36
N PRO A 168 3.73 -6.02 10.79
CA PRO A 168 4.12 -7.17 9.98
C PRO A 168 4.09 -8.47 10.82
N GLY A 169 3.66 -9.55 10.17
CA GLY A 169 3.72 -10.90 10.70
C GLY A 169 5.09 -11.53 10.44
N LEU A 170 5.65 -12.20 11.44
CA LEU A 170 6.90 -12.93 11.38
C LEU A 170 6.62 -14.43 11.27
N ILE A 171 7.28 -15.06 10.30
CA ILE A 171 7.35 -16.50 10.18
C ILE A 171 8.82 -16.91 10.38
N ILE A 172 9.07 -17.82 11.31
CA ILE A 172 10.37 -18.45 11.45
C ILE A 172 10.39 -19.72 10.61
N ASN A 173 11.26 -19.78 9.62
CA ASN A 173 11.44 -20.97 8.79
C ASN A 173 12.72 -21.72 9.21
N ARG A 174 12.75 -23.05 9.06
CA ARG A 174 13.89 -23.89 9.47
C ARG A 174 14.22 -23.76 10.97
N GLY A 175 13.17 -23.64 11.78
CA GLY A 175 13.29 -23.60 13.23
C GLY A 175 13.71 -24.95 13.82
N SER A 176 14.47 -24.92 14.92
CA SER A 176 14.85 -26.13 15.65
C SER A 176 15.04 -25.83 17.14
N ASP A 177 15.02 -26.87 17.97
CA ASP A 177 15.23 -26.73 19.42
C ASP A 177 16.61 -26.18 19.79
N SER A 178 17.63 -26.43 18.96
CA SER A 178 19.01 -25.96 19.16
C SER A 178 19.28 -24.57 18.54
N SER A 179 18.39 -24.09 17.66
CA SER A 179 18.49 -22.79 17.00
C SER A 179 17.25 -21.92 17.30
N ARG A 180 16.89 -21.80 18.58
CA ARG A 180 15.78 -20.93 18.97
C ARG A 180 16.14 -19.46 18.74
N VAL A 181 15.41 -18.81 17.83
CA VAL A 181 15.45 -17.36 17.70
C VAL A 181 15.00 -16.76 19.02
N ASN A 182 15.77 -15.83 19.56
CA ASN A 182 15.29 -15.02 20.66
C ASN A 182 14.26 -14.01 20.14
N VAL A 183 13.03 -14.49 19.93
CA VAL A 183 11.91 -13.69 19.41
C VAL A 183 11.64 -12.48 20.30
N LEU A 184 11.86 -12.60 21.61
CA LEU A 184 11.73 -11.48 22.55
C LEU A 184 12.77 -10.39 22.28
N TYR A 185 14.03 -10.77 22.03
CA TYR A 185 15.08 -9.85 21.62
C TYR A 185 14.78 -9.21 20.26
N LEU A 186 14.29 -9.99 19.30
CA LEU A 186 13.90 -9.49 17.98
C LEU A 186 12.75 -8.47 18.07
N ARG A 187 11.71 -8.78 18.84
CA ARG A 187 10.62 -7.84 19.13
C ARG A 187 11.13 -6.58 19.83
N LYS A 188 12.04 -6.72 20.81
CA LYS A 188 12.64 -5.58 21.51
C LYS A 188 13.39 -4.65 20.57
N ILE A 189 14.26 -5.18 19.71
CA ILE A 189 15.01 -4.38 18.72
C ILE A 189 14.03 -3.67 17.78
N LEU A 190 13.05 -4.39 17.23
CA LEU A 190 12.11 -3.80 16.29
C LEU A 190 11.25 -2.71 16.93
N HIS A 191 10.78 -2.95 18.14
CA HIS A 191 10.01 -1.96 18.89
C HIS A 191 10.84 -0.68 19.14
N GLN A 192 12.11 -0.84 19.53
CA GLN A 192 12.99 0.29 19.85
C GLN A 192 13.29 1.20 18.64
N TYR A 193 13.38 0.65 17.42
CA TYR A 193 13.85 1.40 16.24
C TYR A 193 12.76 1.71 15.21
N VAL A 194 11.67 0.95 15.20
CA VAL A 194 10.57 1.12 14.23
C VAL A 194 9.33 1.71 14.90
N GLY A 195 9.16 1.55 16.22
CA GLY A 195 7.93 1.92 16.93
C GLY A 195 6.72 1.02 16.57
N GLY A 196 6.89 0.08 15.63
CA GLY A 196 5.91 -0.93 15.25
C GLY A 196 6.02 -2.21 16.09
N ASP A 197 5.01 -3.06 15.99
CA ASP A 197 4.99 -4.38 16.62
C ASP A 197 5.18 -5.46 15.54
N LEU A 198 6.06 -6.43 15.81
CA LEU A 198 6.23 -7.60 14.95
C LEU A 198 5.52 -8.77 15.62
N MET A 199 4.50 -9.31 14.94
CA MET A 199 3.69 -10.40 15.46
C MET A 199 4.27 -11.73 15.00
N LEU A 200 4.69 -12.61 15.92
CA LEU A 200 5.03 -13.98 15.56
C LEU A 200 3.76 -14.72 15.10
N VAL A 201 3.70 -15.10 13.83
CA VAL A 201 2.59 -15.84 13.22
C VAL A 201 2.75 -17.34 13.45
N GLY A 202 4.00 -17.83 13.35
CA GLY A 202 4.33 -19.23 13.63
C GLY A 202 5.71 -19.62 13.12
N GLU A 203 5.95 -20.93 13.12
CA GLU A 203 7.24 -21.52 12.80
C GLU A 203 7.08 -22.75 11.89
N VAL A 204 7.94 -22.87 10.89
CA VAL A 204 8.14 -24.11 10.12
C VAL A 204 9.45 -24.75 10.60
N PRO A 205 9.42 -25.99 11.10
CA PRO A 205 10.63 -26.66 11.57
C PRO A 205 11.55 -27.02 10.40
N GLU A 206 12.85 -27.15 10.70
CA GLU A 206 13.80 -27.78 9.77
C GLU A 206 13.38 -29.23 9.50
N ASP A 207 13.25 -29.60 8.22
CA ASP A 207 12.73 -30.90 7.82
C ASP A 207 13.36 -31.36 6.49
N PRO A 208 14.03 -32.52 6.45
CA PRO A 208 14.65 -33.04 5.23
C PRO A 208 13.65 -33.38 4.13
N SER A 209 12.35 -33.47 4.45
CA SER A 209 11.29 -33.67 3.46
C SER A 209 11.15 -32.49 2.49
N VAL A 210 11.51 -31.28 2.91
CA VAL A 210 11.46 -30.06 2.08
C VAL A 210 12.41 -30.17 0.87
N PRO A 211 13.74 -30.36 1.04
CA PRO A 211 14.64 -30.52 -0.10
C PRO A 211 14.33 -31.78 -0.93
N GLN A 212 13.78 -32.84 -0.34
CA GLN A 212 13.32 -34.01 -1.08
C GLN A 212 12.12 -33.69 -1.99
N ALA A 213 11.17 -32.88 -1.51
CA ALA A 213 10.02 -32.43 -2.29
C ALA A 213 10.45 -31.50 -3.44
N ILE A 214 11.38 -30.58 -3.18
CA ILE A 214 11.96 -29.69 -4.20
C ILE A 214 12.58 -30.49 -5.35
N ARG A 215 13.34 -31.55 -5.04
CA ARG A 215 13.93 -32.45 -6.06
C ARG A 215 12.89 -33.18 -6.91
N LYS A 216 11.68 -33.35 -6.38
CA LYS A 216 10.53 -33.94 -7.09
C LYS A 216 9.67 -32.88 -7.79
N PHE A 217 10.03 -31.60 -7.70
CA PHE A 217 9.25 -30.47 -8.19
C PHE A 217 7.82 -30.39 -7.64
N LEU A 218 7.62 -30.88 -6.41
CA LEU A 218 6.34 -30.88 -5.72
C LEU A 218 6.41 -30.05 -4.43
N PRO A 219 5.31 -29.39 -4.02
CA PRO A 219 5.20 -28.83 -2.68
C PRO A 219 5.40 -29.92 -1.60
N VAL A 220 6.01 -29.56 -0.48
CA VAL A 220 6.24 -30.52 0.63
C VAL A 220 4.92 -31.08 1.20
N ILE A 221 3.84 -30.28 1.15
CA ILE A 221 2.50 -30.71 1.58
C ILE A 221 1.95 -31.84 0.71
N GLU A 222 2.34 -31.92 -0.57
CA GLU A 222 1.96 -33.00 -1.48
C GLU A 222 2.92 -34.18 -1.38
N ALA A 223 4.22 -33.90 -1.42
CA ALA A 223 5.25 -34.94 -1.46
C ALA A 223 5.40 -35.69 -0.13
N ALA A 224 5.10 -35.03 1.00
CA ALA A 224 5.26 -35.55 2.35
C ALA A 224 4.25 -34.89 3.32
N PRO A 225 2.93 -35.16 3.18
CA PRO A 225 1.86 -34.50 3.94
C PRO A 225 1.96 -34.69 5.46
N THR A 226 2.57 -35.78 5.92
CA THR A 226 2.73 -36.09 7.35
C THR A 226 4.02 -35.53 7.97
N SER A 227 4.88 -34.89 7.16
CA SER A 227 6.13 -34.28 7.60
C SER A 227 5.91 -33.14 8.61
N LEU A 228 6.95 -32.81 9.38
CA LEU A 228 6.87 -31.72 10.34
C LEU A 228 6.73 -30.36 9.64
N ALA A 229 7.43 -30.17 8.52
CA ALA A 229 7.28 -28.96 7.71
C ALA A 229 5.86 -28.82 7.14
N ALA A 230 5.25 -29.90 6.63
CA ALA A 230 3.87 -29.85 6.14
C ALA A 230 2.88 -29.47 7.26
N LYS A 231 3.02 -30.07 8.45
CA LYS A 231 2.20 -29.72 9.63
C LYS A 231 2.41 -28.26 10.09
N GLY A 232 3.65 -27.78 10.04
CA GLY A 232 4.00 -26.39 10.33
C GLY A 232 3.32 -25.42 9.34
N LEU A 233 3.35 -25.74 8.04
CA LEU A 233 2.66 -24.96 7.00
C LEU A 233 1.14 -24.94 7.19
N PHE A 234 0.50 -26.07 7.54
CA PHE A 234 -0.93 -26.09 7.85
C PHE A 234 -1.29 -25.23 9.08
N SER A 235 -0.45 -25.27 10.11
CA SER A 235 -0.62 -24.44 11.31
C SER A 235 -0.49 -22.96 10.98
N LEU A 236 0.50 -22.60 10.14
CA LEU A 236 0.67 -21.24 9.61
C LEU A 236 -0.51 -20.79 8.76
N ALA A 237 -1.03 -21.66 7.89
CA ALA A 237 -2.21 -21.35 7.08
C ALA A 237 -3.41 -20.99 7.97
N THR A 238 -3.67 -21.77 9.02
CA THR A 238 -4.71 -21.47 10.03
C THR A 238 -4.48 -20.13 10.73
N ALA A 239 -3.22 -19.78 11.04
CA ALA A 239 -2.90 -18.50 11.65
C ALA A 239 -3.11 -17.33 10.68
N VAL A 240 -2.74 -17.50 9.40
CA VAL A 240 -2.94 -16.49 8.35
C VAL A 240 -4.43 -16.29 8.05
N GLU A 241 -5.24 -17.35 8.01
CA GLU A 241 -6.69 -17.25 7.87
C GLU A 241 -7.33 -16.37 8.96
N ARG A 242 -6.85 -16.47 10.21
CA ARG A 242 -7.29 -15.60 11.30
C ARG A 242 -6.89 -14.14 11.07
N LEU A 243 -5.70 -13.89 10.52
CA LEU A 243 -5.26 -12.53 10.16
C LEU A 243 -6.14 -11.95 9.04
N ILE A 244 -6.48 -12.76 8.04
CA ILE A 244 -7.40 -12.38 6.95
C ILE A 244 -8.77 -12.03 7.52
N ALA A 245 -9.36 -12.91 8.32
CA ALA A 245 -10.66 -12.66 8.96
C ALA A 245 -10.66 -11.38 9.82
N ALA A 246 -9.59 -11.18 10.61
CA ALA A 246 -9.44 -9.98 11.43
C ALA A 246 -9.21 -8.69 10.61
N HIS A 247 -8.61 -8.79 9.42
CA HIS A 247 -8.49 -7.65 8.51
C HIS A 247 -9.85 -7.30 7.88
N VAL A 248 -10.55 -8.29 7.31
CA VAL A 248 -11.89 -8.10 6.72
C VAL A 248 -12.88 -7.52 7.75
N GLY A 249 -12.85 -8.01 8.99
CA GLY A 249 -13.67 -7.48 10.07
C GLY A 249 -13.44 -5.99 10.33
N ARG A 250 -12.17 -5.55 10.42
CA ARG A 250 -11.80 -4.15 10.62
C ARG A 250 -12.25 -3.26 9.46
N THR A 251 -12.02 -3.70 8.22
CA THR A 251 -12.43 -2.96 7.02
C THR A 251 -13.94 -2.75 6.98
N ASN A 252 -14.72 -3.77 7.35
CA ASN A 252 -16.18 -3.66 7.41
C ASN A 252 -16.66 -2.69 8.50
N GLU A 253 -16.01 -2.69 9.67
CA GLU A 253 -16.31 -1.74 10.76
C GLU A 253 -15.99 -0.30 10.36
N GLU A 254 -14.83 -0.05 9.73
CA GLU A 254 -14.44 1.26 9.21
C GLU A 254 -15.43 1.77 8.15
N MET A 255 -15.85 0.90 7.22
CA MET A 255 -16.86 1.25 6.22
C MET A 255 -18.20 1.60 6.86
N LYS A 256 -18.65 0.83 7.86
CA LYS A 256 -19.90 1.10 8.58
C LYS A 256 -19.86 2.44 9.33
N GLN A 257 -18.75 2.74 10.01
CA GLN A 257 -18.57 4.03 10.70
C GLN A 257 -18.55 5.21 9.72
N LEU A 258 -17.97 5.03 8.53
CA LEU A 258 -17.96 6.07 7.49
C LEU A 258 -19.36 6.32 6.92
N GLU A 259 -20.18 5.28 6.75
CA GLU A 259 -21.59 5.39 6.34
C GLU A 259 -22.45 6.03 7.43
N GLU A 260 -22.27 5.65 8.70
CA GLU A 260 -22.96 6.27 9.85
C GLU A 260 -22.58 7.75 9.99
N THR A 261 -21.30 8.09 9.81
CA THR A 261 -20.81 9.48 9.85
C THR A 261 -21.36 10.31 8.67
N LYS A 262 -21.37 9.76 7.45
CA LYS A 262 -21.99 10.41 6.29
C LYS A 262 -23.49 10.63 6.51
N THR A 263 -24.18 9.64 7.08
CA THR A 263 -25.60 9.70 7.40
C THR A 263 -25.87 10.77 8.46
N ALA A 264 -25.09 10.82 9.53
CA ALA A 264 -25.19 11.85 10.58
C ALA A 264 -24.92 13.26 10.05
N ILE A 265 -23.95 13.44 9.14
CA ILE A 265 -23.67 14.74 8.49
C ILE A 265 -24.85 15.16 7.58
N VAL A 266 -25.51 14.21 6.92
CA VAL A 266 -26.72 14.49 6.12
C VAL A 266 -27.89 14.94 7.01
N PHE A 267 -28.11 14.28 8.15
CA PHE A 267 -29.14 14.68 9.12
C PHE A 267 -28.84 16.04 9.78
N ALA A 268 -27.58 16.32 10.13
CA ALA A 268 -27.18 17.61 10.68
C ALA A 268 -27.29 18.77 9.66
N LYS A 269 -27.20 18.49 8.36
CA LYS A 269 -27.46 19.50 7.30
C LYS A 269 -28.94 19.71 7.00
N THR A 270 -29.83 18.81 7.44
CA THR A 270 -31.29 18.95 7.25
C THR A 270 -31.97 19.67 8.41
N GLU A 271 -31.34 19.73 9.58
CA GLU A 271 -31.80 20.54 10.72
C GLU A 271 -31.03 21.87 10.80
N GLY A 272 -31.60 22.94 10.24
CA GLY A 272 -31.19 24.31 10.58
C GLY A 272 -30.90 25.25 9.42
N ALA A 273 -31.92 25.58 8.61
CA ALA A 273 -32.00 26.92 8.05
C ALA A 273 -33.00 27.72 8.90
N PRO A 274 -32.59 28.77 9.63
CA PRO A 274 -33.55 29.63 10.32
C PRO A 274 -34.43 30.35 9.27
N PRO A 275 -35.73 30.57 9.54
CA PRO A 275 -36.59 31.28 8.61
C PRO A 275 -36.06 32.71 8.42
N LEU A 276 -35.95 33.14 7.16
CA LEU A 276 -35.59 34.52 6.84
C LEU A 276 -36.58 35.49 7.52
N PRO A 277 -36.11 36.60 8.10
CA PRO A 277 -36.99 37.59 8.70
C PRO A 277 -37.88 38.21 7.60
N ALA A 278 -39.17 38.37 7.91
CA ALA A 278 -40.13 39.02 7.04
C ALA A 278 -39.67 40.44 6.70
N SER A 279 -39.59 40.75 5.40
CA SER A 279 -39.26 42.06 4.88
C SER A 279 -40.36 43.08 5.21
N THR A 280 -40.04 44.06 6.04
CA THR A 280 -40.84 45.28 6.20
C THR A 280 -40.69 46.16 4.95
N PRO A 281 -41.78 46.74 4.41
CA PRO A 281 -41.70 47.58 3.22
C PRO A 281 -41.13 48.95 3.59
N VAL A 282 -39.98 49.28 3.00
CA VAL A 282 -39.40 50.63 3.05
C VAL A 282 -40.23 51.54 2.15
N LYS A 283 -40.86 52.58 2.73
CA LYS A 283 -41.45 53.69 1.98
C LYS A 283 -40.31 54.56 1.43
N SER A 284 -40.19 54.65 0.11
CA SER A 284 -39.33 55.63 -0.57
C SER A 284 -40.11 56.93 -0.79
N GLU A 285 -39.81 57.94 0.01
CA GLU A 285 -40.16 59.33 -0.30
C GLU A 285 -39.14 59.89 -1.31
N VAL A 286 -39.67 60.31 -2.46
CA VAL A 286 -38.94 60.93 -3.58
C VAL A 286 -38.93 62.45 -3.37
N PRO A 287 -37.78 63.13 -3.49
CA PRO A 287 -37.77 64.54 -3.84
C PRO A 287 -37.65 64.68 -5.36
N ILE A 288 -38.61 65.41 -5.93
CA ILE A 288 -38.67 65.84 -7.33
C ILE A 288 -37.67 66.99 -7.52
N VAL A 289 -36.76 66.88 -8.51
CA VAL A 289 -36.05 68.05 -9.06
C VAL A 289 -36.05 67.97 -10.58
N SER A 290 -36.49 69.08 -11.19
CA SER A 290 -36.85 69.27 -12.60
C SER A 290 -35.68 69.25 -13.58
N TYR A 291 -35.94 68.72 -14.77
CA TYR A 291 -35.13 68.96 -15.98
C TYR A 291 -35.26 70.40 -16.47
N ALA A 292 -34.13 71.03 -16.78
CA ALA A 292 -34.04 72.16 -17.69
C ALA A 292 -33.02 71.84 -18.79
N SER A 293 -33.49 71.84 -20.03
CA SER A 293 -32.75 71.59 -21.25
C SER A 293 -31.90 72.80 -21.63
N THR A 294 -30.64 72.62 -22.03
CA THR A 294 -30.06 73.45 -23.11
C THR A 294 -28.92 72.73 -23.84
N THR A 295 -29.04 72.77 -25.15
CA THR A 295 -28.19 72.33 -26.26
C THR A 295 -26.72 72.79 -26.22
N HIS A 296 -25.77 71.94 -26.67
CA HIS A 296 -24.91 72.25 -27.84
C HIS A 296 -23.99 71.07 -28.26
N ASN A 297 -23.84 70.95 -29.58
CA ASN A 297 -22.97 70.05 -30.35
C ASN A 297 -21.47 70.19 -30.01
N ILE A 298 -20.67 69.15 -30.28
CA ILE A 298 -19.65 69.08 -31.37
C ILE A 298 -18.73 67.83 -31.19
N ALA A 299 -18.72 67.00 -32.23
CA ALA A 299 -17.65 66.17 -32.85
C ALA A 299 -16.74 65.19 -32.06
N GLU A 300 -16.75 63.95 -32.58
CA GLU A 300 -15.75 62.86 -32.65
C GLU A 300 -14.28 63.27 -33.00
N PRO A 301 -13.27 62.35 -33.12
CA PRO A 301 -13.27 60.86 -33.01
C PRO A 301 -12.11 60.18 -32.24
N ILE A 302 -12.35 58.90 -31.91
CA ILE A 302 -11.51 57.69 -32.05
C ILE A 302 -9.98 57.86 -32.18
N ARG A 303 -9.22 57.21 -31.28
CA ARG A 303 -7.93 56.57 -31.63
C ARG A 303 -7.77 55.19 -30.99
N GLN A 304 -7.77 54.22 -31.89
CA GLN A 304 -7.29 52.85 -31.81
C GLN A 304 -5.75 52.87 -31.72
N ILE A 305 -5.14 52.07 -30.85
CA ILE A 305 -3.72 51.70 -30.99
C ILE A 305 -3.60 50.19 -30.81
N ASP A 306 -3.39 49.55 -31.95
CA ASP A 306 -2.90 48.20 -32.13
C ASP A 306 -1.36 48.22 -31.98
N GLY A 307 -0.76 47.19 -31.38
CA GLY A 307 0.68 47.15 -31.13
C GLY A 307 1.19 45.77 -30.75
N LYS A 308 1.65 45.04 -31.77
CA LYS A 308 2.11 43.65 -31.77
C LYS A 308 3.66 43.61 -31.81
N VAL A 309 4.23 42.49 -31.36
CA VAL A 309 5.58 41.93 -31.68
C VAL A 309 6.81 42.45 -30.90
N ARG A 310 7.35 41.62 -29.99
CA ARG A 310 8.52 40.73 -30.22
C ARG A 310 8.65 39.73 -29.08
#